data_AF-A0AAP4C6V3-F1
#
_entry.id   AF-A0AAP4C6V3-F1
#
_cell.length_a   1.000
_cell.length_b   1.000
_cell.length_c   1.000
_cell.angle_alpha   90.00
_cell.angle_beta   90.00
_cell.angle_gamma   90.00
#
_symmetry.space_group_name_H-M   'P 1'
#
loop_
_entity.id
_entity.type
_entity.pdbx_description
1 polymer ?
#
loop_
_entity_poly.entity_id
_entity_poly.type
_entity_poly.pdbx_seq_one_letter_code
_entity_poly.pdbx_strand_id
1 'polypeptide(L)'
;MTTTKDTSGATSSPAEAAQRFPAPSTALAAERMAEFTSSELAGQVQFLTARLRSIGHSHANRVLQEAMGLKVRQYSVLALAASDVNPSQRELGDFLSLDPSQIVNLVDFLEKRGWVERQVDPRDRRSRIVVATPQGHDAYRRAHALTMASDDVVLAALSASERQELSRLLEKVAF
;
A
#
# COMPACT_ATOMS: atom_id res chain seq x y z
N MET A 1 -8.23 -41.32 29.27
CA MET A 1 -8.13 -41.88 27.91
C MET A 1 -8.93 -40.94 27.02
N THR A 2 -8.41 -40.19 26.05
CA THR A 2 -7.10 -40.10 25.37
C THR A 2 -7.24 -38.78 24.56
N THR A 3 -6.46 -37.74 24.86
CA THR A 3 -5.32 -37.23 24.05
C THR A 3 -5.68 -36.28 22.89
N THR A 4 -5.39 -35.00 23.11
CA THR A 4 -4.61 -34.03 22.30
C THR A 4 -4.32 -34.30 20.81
N LYS A 5 -4.52 -33.29 19.95
CA LYS A 5 -3.49 -32.73 19.05
C LYS A 5 -3.99 -31.50 18.28
N ASP A 6 -3.35 -30.35 18.50
CA ASP A 6 -2.38 -29.71 17.59
C ASP A 6 -3.02 -29.12 16.32
N THR A 7 -3.34 -27.83 16.37
CA THR A 7 -3.28 -26.97 15.18
C THR A 7 -2.01 -26.13 15.28
N SER A 8 -0.94 -26.71 14.77
CA SER A 8 0.33 -26.09 14.46
C SER A 8 0.12 -24.74 13.78
N GLY A 9 0.47 -23.67 14.49
CA GLY A 9 0.74 -22.39 13.86
C GLY A 9 1.90 -22.59 12.90
N ALA A 10 1.67 -22.34 11.61
CA ALA A 10 2.69 -22.40 10.61
C ALA A 10 3.72 -21.29 10.89
N THR A 11 4.77 -21.64 11.63
CA THR A 11 5.96 -20.80 11.77
C THR A 11 6.65 -20.77 10.41
N SER A 12 6.46 -19.68 9.67
CA SER A 12 7.24 -19.39 8.46
C SER A 12 8.74 -19.51 8.73
N SER A 13 9.49 -20.04 7.77
CA SER A 13 10.94 -20.28 7.94
C SER A 13 11.68 -18.96 8.20
N PRO A 14 12.74 -18.94 9.04
CA PRO A 14 13.59 -17.76 9.25
C PRO A 14 14.11 -17.13 7.95
N ALA A 15 14.30 -17.95 6.89
CA ALA A 15 14.74 -17.49 5.58
C ALA A 15 13.67 -16.68 4.80
N GLU A 16 12.38 -16.97 5.01
CA GLU A 16 11.26 -16.25 4.39
C GLU A 16 10.97 -14.94 5.15
N ALA A 17 11.12 -14.95 6.48
CA ALA A 17 11.02 -13.75 7.31
C ALA A 17 12.15 -12.74 7.01
N ALA A 18 13.36 -13.22 6.75
CA ALA A 18 14.54 -12.40 6.42
C ALA A 18 14.48 -11.75 5.02
N GLN A 19 13.62 -12.24 4.11
CA GLN A 19 13.37 -11.59 2.82
C GLN A 19 12.36 -10.44 2.94
N ARG A 20 11.51 -10.49 3.97
CA ARG A 20 10.42 -9.53 4.22
C ARG A 20 10.89 -8.29 4.96
N PHE A 21 11.88 -8.47 5.82
CA PHE A 21 12.57 -7.44 6.57
C PHE A 21 14.06 -7.71 6.53
N PRO A 22 14.93 -6.69 6.35
CA PRO A 22 16.35 -6.92 6.54
C PRO A 22 16.55 -7.51 7.94
N ALA A 23 17.07 -8.74 7.98
CA ALA A 23 17.38 -9.39 9.24
C ALA A 23 18.34 -8.49 10.04
N PRO A 24 18.21 -8.43 11.38
CA PRO A 24 19.14 -7.68 12.19
C PRO A 24 20.58 -8.12 11.88
N SER A 25 21.46 -7.15 11.65
CA SER A 25 22.83 -7.40 11.17
C SER A 25 23.72 -8.11 12.19
N THR A 26 23.28 -8.21 13.46
CA THR A 26 24.01 -8.82 14.57
C THR A 26 23.05 -9.44 15.60
N ALA A 27 23.56 -10.35 16.43
CA ALA A 27 22.80 -10.91 17.57
C ALA A 27 22.33 -9.82 18.56
N LEU A 28 23.19 -8.84 18.84
CA LEU A 28 22.83 -7.68 19.66
C LEU A 28 21.66 -6.89 19.05
N ALA A 29 21.66 -6.69 17.73
CA ALA A 29 20.54 -6.05 17.04
C ALA A 29 19.25 -6.88 17.11
N ALA A 30 19.35 -8.21 17.13
CA ALA A 30 18.19 -9.09 17.30
C ALA A 30 17.62 -9.03 18.72
N GLU A 31 18.48 -9.05 19.75
CA GLU A 31 18.09 -8.89 21.16
C GLU A 31 17.41 -7.53 21.39
N ARG A 32 18.00 -6.45 20.88
CA ARG A 32 17.39 -5.11 20.95
C ARG A 32 16.07 -5.03 20.19
N MET A 33 15.94 -5.74 19.07
CA MET A 33 14.66 -5.83 18.35
C MET A 33 13.60 -6.54 19.19
N ALA A 34 13.97 -7.60 19.90
CA ALA A 34 13.06 -8.33 20.80
C ALA A 34 12.57 -7.45 21.96
N GLU A 35 13.44 -6.59 22.52
CA GLU A 35 13.06 -5.58 23.50
C GLU A 35 12.02 -4.61 22.92
N PHE A 36 12.24 -4.09 21.70
CA PHE A 36 11.28 -3.19 21.05
C PHE A 36 9.93 -3.84 20.77
N THR A 37 9.91 -5.10 20.32
CA THR A 37 8.67 -5.83 20.06
C THR A 37 7.90 -6.21 21.33
N SER A 38 8.56 -6.19 22.49
CA SER A 38 7.93 -6.44 23.80
C SER A 38 7.44 -5.16 24.48
N SER A 39 7.68 -3.99 23.90
CA SER A 39 7.24 -2.70 24.45
C SER A 39 5.72 -2.51 24.32
N GLU A 40 5.13 -1.67 25.18
CA GLU A 40 3.72 -1.30 25.09
C GLU A 40 3.33 -0.74 23.72
N LEU A 41 4.26 0.00 23.08
CA LEU A 41 4.06 0.57 21.75
C LEU A 41 3.80 -0.51 20.69
N ALA A 42 4.47 -1.67 20.79
CA ALA A 42 4.32 -2.76 19.84
C ALA A 42 2.92 -3.41 19.86
N GLY A 43 2.15 -3.23 20.94
CA GLY A 43 0.75 -3.67 21.03
C GLY A 43 -0.27 -2.61 20.58
N GLN A 44 0.13 -1.37 20.34
CA GLN A 44 -0.80 -0.29 19.99
C GLN A 44 -1.23 -0.39 18.53
N VAL A 45 -2.55 -0.48 18.28
CA VAL A 45 -3.14 -0.66 16.94
C VAL A 45 -2.69 0.43 15.96
N GLN A 46 -2.63 1.69 16.39
CA GLN A 46 -2.20 2.82 15.55
C GLN A 46 -0.71 2.70 15.16
N PHE A 47 0.13 2.25 16.08
CA PHE A 47 1.54 2.00 15.79
C PHE A 47 1.72 0.81 14.84
N LEU A 48 1.02 -0.31 15.08
CA LEU A 48 1.05 -1.48 14.20
C LEU A 48 0.60 -1.12 12.78
N THR A 49 -0.44 -0.30 12.64
CA THR A 49 -0.91 0.21 11.35
C THR A 49 0.15 1.09 10.69
N ALA A 50 0.76 2.02 11.44
CA ALA A 50 1.84 2.88 10.92
C ALA A 50 3.09 2.08 10.53
N ARG A 51 3.42 1.02 11.28
CA ARG A 51 4.54 0.12 11.01
C ARG A 51 4.27 -0.71 9.75
N LEU A 52 3.12 -1.37 9.65
CA LEU A 52 2.69 -2.09 8.44
C LEU A 52 2.71 -1.16 7.22
N ARG A 53 2.17 0.06 7.37
CA ARG A 53 2.21 1.11 6.34
C ARG A 53 3.65 1.41 5.92
N SER A 54 4.54 1.69 6.86
CA SER A 54 5.95 2.05 6.57
C SER A 54 6.67 0.97 5.78
N ILE A 55 6.49 -0.27 6.21
CA ILE A 55 7.09 -1.46 5.61
C ILE A 55 6.55 -1.68 4.19
N GLY A 56 5.22 -1.73 4.07
CA GLY A 56 4.54 -1.96 2.80
C GLY A 56 4.90 -0.88 1.80
N HIS A 57 4.86 0.40 2.21
CA HIS A 57 5.25 1.51 1.36
C HIS A 57 6.71 1.45 0.93
N SER A 58 7.64 1.05 1.81
CA SER A 58 9.06 0.97 1.45
C SER A 58 9.29 -0.10 0.39
N HIS A 59 8.70 -1.28 0.56
CA HIS A 59 8.79 -2.36 -0.41
C HIS A 59 8.14 -1.99 -1.74
N ALA A 60 6.89 -1.52 -1.72
CA ALA A 60 6.15 -1.14 -2.91
C ALA A 60 6.79 0.03 -3.66
N ASN A 61 7.31 1.06 -2.95
CA ASN A 61 8.03 2.16 -3.60
C ASN A 61 9.27 1.67 -4.33
N ARG A 62 10.04 0.75 -3.75
CA ARG A 62 11.22 0.19 -4.41
C ARG A 62 10.83 -0.52 -5.72
N VAL A 63 9.87 -1.44 -5.64
CA VAL A 63 9.41 -2.21 -6.80
C VAL A 63 8.84 -1.30 -7.90
N LEU A 64 7.97 -0.36 -7.55
CA LEU A 64 7.36 0.58 -8.49
C LEU A 64 8.40 1.55 -9.09
N GLN A 65 9.37 2.01 -8.29
CA GLN A 65 10.40 2.93 -8.73
C GLN A 65 11.36 2.24 -9.71
N GLU A 66 11.77 1.01 -9.43
CA GLU A 66 12.68 0.24 -10.29
C GLU A 66 12.01 -0.13 -11.62
N ALA A 67 10.75 -0.59 -11.59
CA ALA A 67 10.06 -1.08 -12.78
C ALA A 67 9.44 0.03 -13.64
N MET A 68 9.02 1.14 -13.03
CA MET A 68 8.17 2.14 -13.69
C MET A 68 8.54 3.59 -13.36
N GLY A 69 9.54 3.82 -12.51
CA GLY A 69 9.85 5.15 -12.00
C GLY A 69 8.67 5.77 -11.24
N LEU A 70 7.84 4.96 -10.58
CA LEU A 70 6.61 5.38 -9.92
C LEU A 70 6.73 5.21 -8.40
N LYS A 71 6.07 6.09 -7.64
CA LYS A 71 5.93 5.98 -6.18
C LYS A 71 4.50 5.62 -5.81
N VAL A 72 4.31 5.04 -4.62
CA VAL A 72 3.00 4.56 -4.14
C VAL A 72 1.92 5.64 -4.19
N ARG A 73 2.21 6.89 -3.80
CA ARG A 73 1.23 7.99 -3.88
C ARG A 73 0.82 8.33 -5.32
N GLN A 74 1.76 8.24 -6.26
CA GLN A 74 1.47 8.46 -7.68
C GLN A 74 0.67 7.30 -8.25
N TYR A 75 0.96 6.07 -7.82
CA TYR A 75 0.13 4.91 -8.10
C TYR A 75 -1.31 5.09 -7.57
N SER A 76 -1.50 5.57 -6.34
CA SER A 76 -2.85 5.82 -5.78
C SER A 76 -3.67 6.78 -6.64
N VAL A 77 -3.07 7.89 -7.07
CA VAL A 77 -3.75 8.86 -7.96
C VAL A 77 -4.05 8.24 -9.33
N LEU A 78 -3.10 7.50 -9.90
CA LEU A 78 -3.31 6.80 -11.19
C LEU A 78 -4.42 5.75 -11.10
N ALA A 79 -4.48 4.98 -10.01
CA ALA A 79 -5.50 3.97 -9.78
C ALA A 79 -6.90 4.59 -9.69
N LEU A 80 -7.04 5.71 -8.97
CA LEU A 80 -8.31 6.43 -8.86
C LEU A 80 -8.71 7.09 -10.19
N ALA A 81 -7.75 7.64 -10.95
CA ALA A 81 -8.00 8.21 -12.28
C ALA A 81 -8.35 7.13 -13.33
N ALA A 82 -7.87 5.90 -13.15
CA ALA A 82 -8.17 4.75 -14.00
C ALA A 82 -9.46 4.01 -13.61
N SER A 83 -10.15 4.47 -12.57
CA SER A 83 -11.44 3.95 -12.12
C SER A 83 -12.60 4.72 -12.76
N ASP A 84 -13.82 4.19 -12.65
CA ASP A 84 -15.02 4.85 -13.16
C ASP A 84 -15.44 6.11 -12.35
N VAL A 85 -14.74 6.40 -11.25
CA VAL A 85 -15.07 7.53 -10.36
C VAL A 85 -14.71 8.87 -11.01
N ASN A 86 -13.61 8.92 -11.78
CA ASN A 86 -13.06 10.14 -12.39
C ASN A 86 -13.04 11.34 -11.40
N PRO A 87 -12.24 11.27 -10.32
CA PRO A 87 -12.30 12.24 -9.24
C PRO A 87 -11.71 13.60 -9.64
N SER A 88 -12.25 14.66 -9.06
CA SER A 88 -11.59 15.96 -9.00
C SER A 88 -10.33 15.90 -8.11
N GLN A 89 -9.42 16.86 -8.28
CA GLN A 89 -8.24 16.97 -7.41
C GLN A 89 -8.61 17.22 -5.94
N ARG A 90 -9.76 17.86 -5.69
CA ARG A 90 -10.28 18.04 -4.34
C ARG A 90 -10.66 16.70 -3.72
N GLU A 91 -11.45 15.91 -4.43
CA GLU A 91 -11.87 14.57 -3.97
C GLU A 91 -10.66 13.64 -3.78
N LEU A 92 -9.65 13.73 -4.65
CA LEU A 92 -8.38 13.03 -4.45
C LEU A 92 -7.68 13.44 -3.14
N GLY A 93 -7.64 14.73 -2.83
CA GLY A 93 -7.05 15.25 -1.59
C GLY A 93 -7.80 14.78 -0.35
N ASP A 94 -9.13 14.90 -0.38
CA ASP A 94 -10.01 14.48 0.71
C ASP A 94 -9.90 12.96 0.97
N PHE A 95 -9.99 12.14 -0.09
CA PHE A 95 -9.94 10.67 0.03
C PHE A 95 -8.54 10.15 0.44
N LEU A 96 -7.46 10.72 -0.11
CA LEU A 96 -6.10 10.27 0.19
C LEU A 96 -5.51 10.92 1.45
N SER A 97 -6.26 11.80 2.13
CA SER A 97 -5.78 12.64 3.24
C SER A 97 -4.49 13.39 2.88
N LEU A 98 -4.51 14.06 1.72
CA LEU A 98 -3.38 14.81 1.19
C LEU A 98 -3.73 16.28 0.98
N ASP A 99 -2.77 17.16 1.28
CA ASP A 99 -2.97 18.58 1.00
C ASP A 99 -3.04 18.86 -0.52
N PRO A 100 -3.72 19.95 -0.93
CA PRO A 100 -3.90 20.28 -2.34
C PRO A 100 -2.59 20.40 -3.13
N SER A 101 -1.51 20.89 -2.52
CA SER A 101 -0.23 21.07 -3.21
C SER A 101 0.41 19.72 -3.54
N GLN A 102 0.27 18.72 -2.67
CA GLN A 102 0.69 17.36 -2.96
C GLN A 102 -0.11 16.75 -4.12
N ILE A 103 -1.43 16.92 -4.14
CA ILE A 103 -2.26 16.39 -5.24
C ILE A 103 -1.87 17.01 -6.58
N VAL A 104 -1.70 18.34 -6.63
CA VAL A 104 -1.26 19.02 -7.86
C VAL A 104 0.06 18.43 -8.37
N ASN A 105 1.06 18.30 -7.50
CA ASN A 105 2.36 17.72 -7.86
C ASN A 105 2.24 16.27 -8.35
N LEU A 106 1.37 15.46 -7.74
CA LEU A 106 1.14 14.07 -8.15
C LEU A 106 0.46 13.98 -9.52
N VAL A 107 -0.56 14.80 -9.76
CA VAL A 107 -1.28 14.82 -11.04
C VAL A 107 -0.40 15.38 -12.15
N ASP A 108 0.35 16.47 -11.91
CA ASP A 108 1.28 17.05 -12.89
C ASP A 108 2.36 16.05 -13.32
N PHE A 109 2.86 15.26 -12.38
CA PHE A 109 3.80 14.20 -12.68
C PHE A 109 3.21 13.13 -13.62
N LEU A 110 1.98 12.68 -13.34
CA LEU A 110 1.30 11.67 -14.16
C LEU A 110 0.88 12.22 -15.52
N GLU A 111 0.45 13.48 -15.58
CA GLU A 111 0.08 14.18 -16.82
C GLU A 111 1.30 14.39 -17.71
N LYS A 112 2.46 14.76 -17.13
CA LYS A 112 3.74 14.83 -17.85
C LYS A 112 4.19 13.48 -18.42
N ARG A 113 3.76 12.36 -17.82
CA ARG A 113 3.99 11.01 -18.35
C ARG A 113 2.98 10.60 -19.42
N GLY A 114 1.96 11.43 -19.67
CA GLY A 114 0.85 11.10 -20.55
C GLY A 114 -0.05 9.99 -20.01
N TRP A 115 -0.06 9.75 -18.70
CA TRP A 115 -0.85 8.69 -18.07
C TRP A 115 -2.19 9.18 -17.56
N VAL A 116 -2.33 10.46 -17.28
CA VAL A 116 -3.61 11.09 -16.92
C VAL A 116 -3.75 12.38 -17.68
N GLU A 117 -4.98 12.88 -17.74
CA GLU A 117 -5.30 14.22 -18.22
C GLU A 117 -6.43 14.82 -17.39
N ARG A 118 -6.46 16.15 -17.32
CA ARG A 118 -7.55 16.88 -16.66
C ARG A 118 -8.64 17.22 -17.67
N GLN A 119 -9.82 16.65 -17.53
CA GLN A 119 -10.97 16.94 -18.38
C GLN A 119 -11.98 17.84 -17.65
N VAL A 120 -12.83 18.54 -18.40
CA VAL A 120 -14.01 19.23 -17.83
C VAL A 120 -14.96 18.17 -17.30
N ASP A 121 -15.48 18.34 -16.09
CA ASP A 121 -16.45 17.39 -15.54
C ASP A 121 -17.77 17.45 -16.35
N PRO A 122 -18.25 16.33 -16.91
CA PRO A 122 -19.53 16.30 -17.61
C PRO A 122 -20.72 16.62 -16.69
N ARG A 123 -20.57 16.47 -15.36
CA ARG A 123 -21.58 16.75 -14.34
C ARG A 123 -21.57 18.22 -13.91
N ASP A 124 -20.42 18.89 -13.98
CA ASP A 124 -20.26 20.32 -13.66
C ASP A 124 -19.14 20.96 -14.51
N ARG A 125 -19.53 21.77 -15.49
CA ARG A 125 -18.58 22.41 -16.41
C ARG A 125 -17.62 23.40 -15.74
N ARG A 126 -17.83 23.75 -14.47
CA ARG A 126 -16.94 24.62 -13.69
C ARG A 126 -15.83 23.85 -12.99
N SER A 127 -15.91 22.52 -12.93
CA SER A 127 -14.93 21.67 -12.29
C SER A 127 -14.13 20.86 -13.32
N ARG A 128 -13.00 20.30 -12.86
CA ARG A 128 -12.16 19.40 -13.65
C ARG A 128 -11.94 18.10 -12.90
N ILE A 129 -12.01 17.01 -13.65
CA ILE A 129 -11.78 15.64 -13.21
C ILE A 129 -10.45 15.14 -13.77
N VAL A 130 -9.82 14.22 -13.06
CA VAL A 130 -8.60 13.54 -13.49
C VAL A 130 -8.99 12.19 -14.06
N VAL A 131 -8.66 11.95 -15.33
CA VAL A 131 -9.01 10.74 -16.07
C VAL A 131 -7.74 10.08 -16.59
N ALA A 132 -7.65 8.76 -16.51
CA ALA A 132 -6.54 8.04 -17.12
C ALA A 132 -6.64 8.04 -18.65
N THR A 133 -5.50 8.23 -19.32
CA THR A 133 -5.40 8.03 -20.76
C THR A 133 -5.37 6.52 -21.09
N PRO A 134 -5.45 6.10 -22.37
CA PRO A 134 -5.22 4.70 -22.73
C PRO A 134 -3.87 4.16 -22.21
N GLN A 135 -2.81 4.95 -22.32
CA GLN A 135 -1.49 4.63 -21.78
C GLN A 135 -1.50 4.61 -20.24
N GLY A 136 -2.31 5.45 -19.61
CA GLY A 136 -2.59 5.45 -18.19
C GLY A 136 -3.21 4.16 -17.69
N HIS A 137 -4.22 3.64 -18.39
CA HIS A 137 -4.82 2.34 -18.04
C HIS A 137 -3.81 1.20 -18.17
N ASP A 138 -2.95 1.22 -19.19
CA ASP A 138 -1.87 0.23 -19.35
C ASP A 138 -0.84 0.31 -18.21
N ALA A 139 -0.45 1.53 -17.84
CA ALA A 139 0.43 1.79 -16.72
C ALA A 139 -0.21 1.34 -15.39
N TYR A 140 -1.51 1.62 -15.19
CA TYR A 140 -2.24 1.18 -14.01
C TYR A 140 -2.24 -0.34 -13.89
N ARG A 141 -2.56 -1.10 -14.95
CA ARG A 141 -2.57 -2.57 -14.90
C ARG A 141 -1.21 -3.14 -14.50
N ARG A 142 -0.12 -2.57 -15.03
CA ARG A 142 1.26 -2.96 -14.66
C ARG A 142 1.59 -2.61 -13.22
N ALA A 143 1.29 -1.38 -12.79
CA ALA A 143 1.57 -0.93 -11.43
C ALA A 143 0.74 -1.70 -10.39
N HIS A 144 -0.53 -2.00 -10.70
CA HIS A 144 -1.41 -2.81 -9.86
C HIS A 144 -0.83 -4.21 -9.63
N ALA A 145 -0.40 -4.89 -10.70
CA ALA A 145 0.23 -6.21 -10.57
C ALA A 145 1.49 -6.19 -9.69
N LEU A 146 2.33 -5.15 -9.82
CA LEU A 146 3.52 -4.96 -8.97
C LEU A 146 3.16 -4.70 -7.51
N THR A 147 2.12 -3.89 -7.26
CA THR A 147 1.63 -3.62 -5.90
C THR A 147 1.06 -4.89 -5.26
N MET A 148 0.26 -5.68 -5.99
CA MET A 148 -0.27 -6.96 -5.48
C MET A 148 0.84 -7.96 -5.15
N ALA A 149 1.86 -8.10 -6.01
CA ALA A 149 3.02 -8.94 -5.72
C ALA A 149 3.82 -8.44 -4.51
N SER A 150 3.90 -7.11 -4.33
CA SER A 150 4.51 -6.52 -3.13
C SER A 150 3.71 -6.84 -1.87
N ASP A 151 2.39 -6.78 -1.93
CA ASP A 151 1.51 -7.12 -0.81
C ASP A 151 1.65 -8.60 -0.44
N ASP A 152 1.82 -9.49 -1.42
CA ASP A 152 2.07 -10.91 -1.16
C ASP A 152 3.33 -11.18 -0.35
N VAL A 153 4.42 -10.45 -0.64
CA VAL A 153 5.65 -10.49 0.14
C VAL A 153 5.43 -9.92 1.53
N VAL A 154 4.82 -8.73 1.62
CA VAL A 154 4.63 -8.01 2.88
C VAL A 154 3.62 -8.69 3.80
N LEU A 155 2.71 -9.51 3.28
CA LEU A 155 1.68 -10.24 4.02
C LEU A 155 1.94 -11.76 4.07
N ALA A 156 3.11 -12.25 3.66
CA ALA A 156 3.44 -13.67 3.53
C ALA A 156 3.19 -14.57 4.75
N ALA A 157 3.15 -14.02 5.98
CA ALA A 157 2.90 -14.79 7.21
C ALA A 157 1.40 -14.93 7.53
N LEU A 158 0.54 -14.24 6.79
CA LEU A 158 -0.90 -14.35 6.93
C LEU A 158 -1.43 -15.33 5.89
N SER A 159 -2.23 -16.29 6.35
CA SER A 159 -3.11 -17.10 5.51
C SER A 159 -4.11 -16.24 4.75
N ALA A 160 -4.75 -16.80 3.72
CA ALA A 160 -5.77 -16.09 2.94
C ALA A 160 -6.94 -15.59 3.81
N SER A 161 -7.39 -16.39 4.78
CA SER A 161 -8.46 -15.99 5.71
C SER A 161 -8.02 -14.87 6.66
N GLU A 162 -6.77 -14.89 7.15
CA GLU A 162 -6.25 -13.82 8.00
C GLU A 162 -6.08 -12.51 7.22
N ARG A 163 -5.67 -12.58 5.95
CA ARG A 163 -5.61 -11.39 5.08
C ARG A 163 -7.00 -10.78 4.86
N GLN A 164 -8.00 -11.63 4.58
CA GLN A 164 -9.38 -11.17 4.41
C GLN A 164 -9.94 -10.54 5.69
N GLU A 165 -9.70 -11.17 6.84
CA GLU A 165 -10.13 -10.63 8.14
C GLU A 165 -9.42 -9.32 8.48
N LEU A 166 -8.11 -9.23 8.22
CA LEU A 166 -7.36 -7.98 8.39
C LEU A 166 -7.94 -6.85 7.53
N SER A 167 -8.18 -7.10 6.24
CA SER A 167 -8.81 -6.12 5.34
C SER A 167 -10.18 -5.69 5.86
N ARG A 168 -11.03 -6.63 6.24
CA ARG A 168 -12.37 -6.36 6.78
C ARG A 168 -12.33 -5.48 8.03
N LEU A 169 -11.39 -5.73 8.95
CA LEU A 169 -11.24 -4.96 10.18
C LEU A 169 -10.67 -3.56 9.91
N LEU A 170 -9.71 -3.44 8.99
CA LEU A 170 -9.14 -2.15 8.60
C LEU A 170 -10.16 -1.27 7.87
N GLU A 171 -10.94 -1.85 6.96
CA GLU A 171 -12.02 -1.15 6.25
C GLU A 171 -13.03 -0.55 7.23
N LYS A 172 -13.42 -1.29 8.28
CA LYS A 172 -14.39 -0.85 9.29
C LYS A 172 -13.94 0.39 10.10
N VAL A 173 -12.63 0.65 10.16
CA VAL A 173 -12.08 1.80 10.91
C VAL A 173 -11.55 2.91 10.01
N ALA A 174 -11.27 2.59 8.74
CA ALA A 174 -10.77 3.54 7.76
C ALA A 174 -11.88 4.31 7.02
N PHE A 175 -13.09 3.74 6.95
CA PHE A 175 -14.27 4.28 6.29
C PHE A 175 -15.50 4.18 7.19
#